data_AF-A0A1V8T2F6-F1
#
_entry.id   AF-A0A1V8T2F6-F1
#
_cell.length_a   1.000
_cell.length_b   1.000
_cell.length_c   1.000
_cell.angle_alpha   90.00
_cell.angle_beta   90.00
_cell.angle_gamma   90.00
#
_symmetry.space_group_name_H-M   'P 1'
#
loop_
_entity.id
_entity.type
_entity.pdbx_description
1 polymer ?
#
loop_
_entity_poly.entity_id
_entity_poly.type
_entity_poly.pdbx_seq_one_letter_code
_entity_poly.pdbx_strand_id
1 'polypeptide(L)'
;MASKSLFQLLRVLDDRNTGLGRDNVASALEDPVTKATTEQWIEEYLSSKTLLTQEERVFLQKHAVSTERRNESASRPLTDSDLEKAIQSLEASTSAIGKQCQLMEAHKRALLDLKARDAFESETCLRDEHQRKLTGDKAQLSFEIDALAGGLQTRLRDSSKRIDTTTSGLPSTTERILDKDDRLLDGLQKSLSKLQPKGHDNVTQEEVDRLSSAFNVLEDRAIRSSLDATYRAHAPSFVHGTTSHGARSPNKELNEVKTELVELSSEIPSLLALVSEGYYREPILQSLSRVEQDSQAETAKWSNYIALTLQYLITRLEVLDEHVQHAQTHRAALIAIGASLSGLLATAKPALRNEPSSDSALAAAQKGLKPLRLVQANFTEPTDPVAQMLRLLDLKVPSPTDSADADADKLAAILAQARRERSERLAALSHTNEAAMTGQLGASSAKADQDVADLLAAVYAYTEFGTNKLEDTELRTEVEALEGRTKRIGEQMQTLDIDSLGAEVKRSLASITAVP
;
A
#
# COMPACT_ATOMS: atom_id res chain seq x y z
N MET A 1 23.63 38.21 -55.08
CA MET A 1 22.91 39.02 -54.07
C MET A 1 22.95 40.52 -54.36
N ALA A 2 24.07 41.06 -54.86
CA ALA A 2 24.27 42.49 -55.17
C ALA A 2 23.35 43.17 -56.22
N SER A 3 22.53 42.42 -56.95
CA SER A 3 21.68 42.97 -58.02
C SER A 3 20.35 43.53 -57.50
N LYS A 4 19.84 43.06 -56.35
CA LYS A 4 18.57 43.54 -55.78
C LYS A 4 18.72 44.90 -55.08
N SER A 5 19.79 45.08 -54.31
CA SER A 5 20.15 46.34 -53.63
C SER A 5 20.41 47.47 -54.64
N LEU A 6 21.14 47.16 -55.72
CA LEU A 6 21.37 48.10 -56.83
C LEU A 6 20.07 48.52 -57.53
N PHE A 7 19.15 47.57 -57.77
CA PHE A 7 17.87 47.88 -58.41
C PHE A 7 16.95 48.71 -57.52
N GLN A 8 16.95 48.45 -56.20
CA GLN A 8 16.19 49.23 -55.23
C GLN A 8 16.71 50.67 -55.11
N LEU A 9 18.02 50.86 -55.09
CA LEU A 9 18.63 52.19 -55.07
C LEU A 9 18.33 52.96 -56.35
N LEU A 10 18.46 52.33 -57.52
CA LEU A 10 18.15 52.98 -58.81
C LEU A 10 16.68 53.39 -58.91
N ARG A 11 15.75 52.55 -58.44
CA ARG A 11 14.32 52.89 -58.41
C ARG A 11 14.03 54.10 -57.53
N VAL A 12 14.63 54.18 -56.35
CA VAL A 12 14.43 55.30 -55.42
C VAL A 12 15.06 56.60 -55.94
N LEU A 13 16.19 56.52 -56.66
CA LEU A 13 16.84 57.68 -57.28
C LEU A 13 16.04 58.21 -58.48
N ASP A 14 15.44 57.31 -59.27
CA ASP A 14 14.60 57.67 -60.42
C ASP A 14 13.28 58.32 -59.94
N ASP A 15 12.63 57.74 -58.92
CA ASP A 15 11.42 58.31 -58.28
C ASP A 15 11.68 59.72 -57.68
N ARG A 16 12.95 60.06 -57.38
CA ARG A 16 13.35 61.33 -56.75
C ARG A 16 14.01 62.31 -57.72
N ASN A 17 14.15 61.94 -59.00
CA ASN A 17 14.67 62.78 -60.08
C ASN A 17 16.04 63.41 -59.76
N THR A 18 16.90 62.65 -59.09
CA THR A 18 18.29 63.06 -58.81
C THR A 18 19.15 62.63 -60.00
N GLY A 19 19.83 63.56 -60.68
CA GLY A 19 20.55 63.34 -61.95
C GLY A 19 21.81 62.45 -61.89
N LEU A 20 21.79 61.36 -61.13
CA LEU A 20 22.86 60.38 -60.99
C LEU A 20 22.52 59.14 -61.83
N GLY A 21 23.35 58.85 -62.85
CA GLY A 21 23.14 57.74 -63.79
C GLY A 21 23.63 56.38 -63.27
N ARG A 22 23.14 55.32 -63.92
CA ARG A 22 23.42 53.90 -63.63
C ARG A 22 24.91 53.58 -63.48
N ASP A 23 25.76 54.23 -64.27
CA ASP A 23 27.19 53.93 -64.32
C ASP A 23 27.93 54.42 -63.06
N ASN A 24 27.48 55.51 -62.43
CA ASN A 24 28.08 56.05 -61.21
C ASN A 24 27.74 55.23 -59.95
N VAL A 25 26.55 54.61 -59.96
CA VAL A 25 26.08 53.75 -58.85
C VAL A 25 26.67 52.35 -59.00
N ALA A 26 26.84 51.87 -60.24
CA ALA A 26 27.53 50.62 -60.52
C ALA A 26 29.01 50.67 -60.11
N SER A 27 29.72 51.77 -60.40
CA SER A 27 31.13 51.93 -60.00
C SER A 27 31.35 51.97 -58.49
N ALA A 28 30.37 52.49 -57.72
CA ALA A 28 30.45 52.54 -56.26
C ALA A 28 30.16 51.19 -55.58
N LEU A 29 29.43 50.28 -56.27
CA LEU A 29 29.08 48.93 -55.79
C LEU A 29 30.03 47.83 -56.27
N GLU A 30 30.98 48.14 -57.15
CA GLU A 30 32.02 47.20 -57.61
C GLU A 30 33.21 47.09 -56.63
N ASP A 31 33.42 48.07 -55.76
CA ASP A 31 34.51 48.07 -54.77
C ASP A 31 34.11 47.21 -53.53
N PRO A 32 34.82 46.12 -53.21
CA PRO A 32 34.36 45.11 -52.24
C PRO A 32 34.29 45.62 -50.79
N VAL A 33 34.99 46.71 -50.46
CA VAL A 33 34.98 47.30 -49.11
C VAL A 33 33.76 48.19 -48.88
N THR A 34 33.33 48.95 -49.90
CA THR A 34 32.15 49.81 -49.81
C THR A 34 30.86 49.04 -50.03
N LYS A 35 30.90 47.91 -50.72
CA LYS A 35 29.71 47.12 -51.04
C LYS A 35 28.92 46.65 -49.82
N ALA A 36 29.58 46.06 -48.82
CA ALA A 36 28.90 45.56 -47.63
C ALA A 36 28.29 46.71 -46.81
N THR A 37 29.03 47.81 -46.65
CA THR A 37 28.57 49.01 -45.93
C THR A 37 27.42 49.71 -46.67
N THR A 38 27.47 49.74 -48.00
CA THR A 38 26.43 50.36 -48.83
C THR A 38 25.17 49.49 -48.89
N GLU A 39 25.29 48.16 -48.94
CA GLU A 39 24.15 47.24 -48.84
C GLU A 39 23.46 47.35 -47.47
N GLN A 40 24.22 47.42 -46.38
CA GLN A 40 23.68 47.65 -45.04
C GLN A 40 23.00 49.03 -44.92
N TRP A 41 23.62 50.08 -45.46
CA TRP A 41 23.04 51.43 -45.47
C TRP A 41 21.75 51.51 -46.30
N ILE A 42 21.68 50.79 -47.43
CA ILE A 42 20.46 50.72 -48.27
C ILE A 42 19.34 49.99 -47.51
N GLU A 43 19.61 48.90 -46.81
CA GLU A 43 18.58 48.22 -46.00
C GLU A 43 18.12 49.08 -44.81
N GLU A 44 19.04 49.76 -44.13
CA GLU A 44 18.73 50.55 -42.92
C GLU A 44 17.98 51.85 -43.24
N TYR A 45 18.42 52.61 -44.26
CA TYR A 45 17.89 53.96 -44.53
C TYR A 45 16.94 54.03 -45.73
N LEU A 46 16.97 53.06 -46.66
CA LEU A 46 16.12 53.01 -47.86
C LEU A 46 14.94 52.02 -47.71
N SER A 47 14.41 51.90 -46.50
CA SER A 47 13.24 51.08 -46.15
C SER A 47 11.91 51.85 -46.31
N SER A 48 10.80 51.14 -46.51
CA SER A 48 9.47 51.76 -46.74
C SER A 48 8.96 52.62 -45.58
N LYS A 49 9.54 52.49 -44.38
CA LYS A 49 9.22 53.27 -43.19
C LYS A 49 9.98 54.60 -43.08
N THR A 50 11.10 54.75 -43.80
CA THR A 50 11.98 55.93 -43.76
C THR A 50 11.88 56.78 -45.02
N LEU A 51 11.30 56.25 -46.10
CA LEU A 51 11.04 56.99 -47.33
C LEU A 51 9.69 57.72 -47.23
N LEU A 52 9.73 59.05 -47.19
CA LEU A 52 8.54 59.88 -47.33
C LEU A 52 7.80 59.54 -48.62
N THR A 53 6.50 59.30 -48.51
CA THR A 53 5.64 59.06 -49.67
C THR A 53 5.45 60.36 -50.47
N GLN A 54 5.15 60.23 -51.77
CA GLN A 54 5.00 61.40 -52.64
C GLN A 54 3.91 62.36 -52.16
N GLU A 55 2.84 61.83 -51.55
CA GLU A 55 1.77 62.64 -50.97
C GLU A 55 2.23 63.41 -49.73
N GLU A 56 3.02 62.79 -48.84
CA GLU A 56 3.59 63.44 -47.66
C GLU A 56 4.60 64.53 -48.05
N ARG A 57 5.36 64.34 -49.13
CA ARG A 57 6.26 65.37 -49.65
C ARG A 57 5.48 66.57 -50.19
N VAL A 58 4.41 66.34 -50.96
CA VAL A 58 3.54 67.42 -51.46
C VAL A 58 2.84 68.13 -50.29
N PHE A 59 2.43 67.39 -49.27
CA PHE A 59 1.85 67.94 -48.05
C PHE A 59 2.84 68.85 -47.32
N LEU A 60 4.08 68.40 -47.10
CA LEU A 60 5.11 69.23 -46.48
C LEU A 60 5.54 70.40 -47.37
N GLN A 61 5.53 70.28 -48.70
CA GLN A 61 5.82 71.42 -49.56
C GLN A 61 4.70 72.47 -49.54
N LYS A 62 3.44 72.05 -49.36
CA LYS A 62 2.27 72.95 -49.24
C LYS A 62 2.09 73.52 -47.83
N HIS A 63 2.54 72.81 -46.79
CA HIS A 63 2.38 73.18 -45.39
C HIS A 63 3.70 73.46 -44.65
N ALA A 64 4.82 73.54 -45.36
CA ALA A 64 6.03 74.14 -44.85
C ALA A 64 5.67 75.58 -44.48
N VAL A 65 5.56 75.81 -43.17
CA VAL A 65 5.46 77.12 -42.57
C VAL A 65 6.64 77.91 -43.12
N SER A 66 6.32 78.78 -44.08
CA SER A 66 7.27 79.65 -44.74
C SER A 66 7.94 80.47 -43.64
N THR A 67 9.15 80.11 -43.26
CA THR A 67 10.10 80.99 -42.57
C THR A 67 10.59 82.05 -43.55
N GLU A 68 9.68 82.62 -44.32
CA GLU A 68 9.89 83.86 -45.05
C GLU A 68 9.77 84.98 -44.04
N ARG A 69 10.94 85.50 -43.66
CA ARG A 69 11.11 86.86 -43.16
C ARG A 69 10.12 87.77 -43.87
N ARG A 70 9.11 88.20 -43.13
CA ARG A 70 8.15 89.20 -43.57
C ARG A 70 8.95 90.45 -43.93
N ASN A 71 9.01 90.73 -45.23
CA ASN A 71 9.59 91.95 -45.77
C ASN A 71 8.97 93.17 -45.07
N GLU A 72 9.86 93.97 -44.47
CA GLU A 72 9.62 95.33 -44.02
C GLU A 72 9.03 96.13 -45.20
N SER A 73 7.73 96.37 -45.16
CA SER A 73 7.08 97.33 -46.05
C SER A 73 6.42 98.38 -45.19
N ALA A 74 7.06 99.55 -45.20
CA ALA A 74 6.55 100.86 -44.82
C ALA A 74 5.82 100.93 -43.47
N SER A 75 6.57 101.33 -42.45
CA SER A 75 6.04 101.91 -41.22
C SER A 75 5.04 103.03 -41.55
N ARG A 76 3.75 102.69 -41.47
CA ARG A 76 2.71 103.69 -41.19
C ARG A 76 2.98 104.20 -39.77
N PRO A 77 2.98 105.52 -39.50
CA PRO A 77 3.18 106.01 -38.15
C PRO A 77 2.09 105.41 -37.27
N LEU A 78 2.53 104.65 -36.26
CA LEU A 78 1.69 103.97 -35.29
C LEU A 78 0.83 105.05 -34.61
N THR A 79 -0.47 105.08 -34.91
CA THR A 79 -1.40 106.01 -34.28
C THR A 79 -1.56 105.64 -32.82
N ASP A 80 -1.64 106.64 -31.93
CA ASP A 80 -1.71 106.42 -30.47
C ASP A 80 -2.87 105.49 -30.08
N SER A 81 -3.96 105.53 -30.86
CA SER A 81 -5.11 104.62 -30.72
C SER A 81 -4.82 103.15 -31.03
N ASP A 82 -3.86 102.86 -31.91
CA ASP A 82 -3.48 101.48 -32.25
C ASP A 82 -2.52 100.91 -31.22
N LEU A 83 -1.66 101.75 -30.63
CA LEU A 83 -0.88 101.41 -29.44
C LEU A 83 -1.79 101.10 -28.26
N GLU A 84 -2.80 101.94 -28.01
CA GLU A 84 -3.75 101.73 -26.92
C GLU A 84 -4.56 100.43 -27.10
N LYS A 85 -5.01 100.12 -28.32
CA LYS A 85 -5.66 98.82 -28.63
C LYS A 85 -4.73 97.63 -28.47
N ALA A 86 -3.47 97.75 -28.90
CA ALA A 86 -2.49 96.68 -28.74
C ALA A 86 -2.17 96.43 -27.26
N ILE A 87 -2.07 97.50 -26.45
CA ILE A 87 -1.89 97.42 -25.00
C ILE A 87 -3.11 96.76 -24.35
N GLN A 88 -4.33 97.20 -24.65
CA GLN A 88 -5.55 96.60 -24.12
C GLN A 88 -5.70 95.13 -24.52
N SER A 89 -5.34 94.77 -25.77
CA SER A 89 -5.34 93.38 -26.23
C SER A 89 -4.28 92.54 -25.53
N LEU A 90 -3.09 93.11 -25.27
CA LEU A 90 -2.01 92.44 -24.56
C LEU A 90 -2.35 92.25 -23.08
N GLU A 91 -2.96 93.25 -22.44
CA GLU A 91 -3.49 93.19 -21.07
C GLU A 91 -4.63 92.18 -20.95
N ALA A 92 -5.54 92.13 -21.92
CA ALA A 92 -6.59 91.13 -21.97
C ALA A 92 -6.01 89.71 -22.12
N SER A 93 -5.00 89.54 -22.98
CA SER A 93 -4.32 88.25 -23.17
C SER A 93 -3.51 87.83 -21.94
N THR A 94 -2.76 88.74 -21.32
CA THR A 94 -2.02 88.47 -20.08
C THR A 94 -2.96 88.20 -18.90
N SER A 95 -4.11 88.87 -18.82
CA SER A 95 -5.15 88.56 -17.84
C SER A 95 -5.77 87.17 -18.08
N ALA A 96 -6.03 86.81 -19.33
CA ALA A 96 -6.54 85.49 -19.69
C ALA A 96 -5.53 84.37 -19.36
N ILE A 97 -4.26 84.57 -19.70
CA ILE A 97 -3.16 83.65 -19.37
C ILE A 97 -3.00 83.54 -17.85
N GLY A 98 -3.07 84.66 -17.11
CA GLY A 98 -3.03 84.66 -15.65
C GLY A 98 -4.16 83.81 -15.03
N LYS A 99 -5.39 83.94 -15.54
CA LYS A 99 -6.53 83.11 -15.12
C LYS A 99 -6.31 81.62 -15.44
N GLN A 100 -5.76 81.32 -16.62
CA GLN A 100 -5.46 79.94 -17.01
C GLN A 100 -4.37 79.31 -16.13
N CYS A 101 -3.32 80.06 -15.78
CA CYS A 101 -2.28 79.62 -14.86
C CYS A 101 -2.87 79.33 -13.46
N GLN A 102 -3.73 80.22 -12.94
CA GLN A 102 -4.39 80.00 -11.66
C GLN A 102 -5.28 78.75 -11.67
N LEU A 103 -6.01 78.51 -12.76
CA LEU A 103 -6.84 77.31 -12.92
C LEU A 103 -5.97 76.04 -12.98
N MET A 104 -4.86 76.07 -13.73
CA MET A 104 -3.93 74.94 -13.80
C MET A 104 -3.24 74.66 -12.46
N GLU A 105 -2.90 75.69 -11.69
CA GLU A 105 -2.39 75.50 -10.34
C GLU A 105 -3.45 74.92 -9.40
N ALA A 106 -4.71 75.35 -9.52
CA ALA A 106 -5.81 74.76 -8.77
C ALA A 106 -6.00 73.28 -9.13
N HIS A 107 -5.95 72.93 -10.42
CA HIS A 107 -6.01 71.54 -10.88
C HIS A 107 -4.82 70.72 -10.40
N LYS A 108 -3.61 71.28 -10.42
CA LYS A 108 -2.40 70.63 -9.89
C LYS A 108 -2.53 70.36 -8.38
N ARG A 109 -3.02 71.32 -7.60
CA ARG A 109 -3.26 71.14 -6.16
C ARG A 109 -4.33 70.07 -5.91
N ALA A 110 -5.42 70.06 -6.67
CA ALA A 110 -6.47 69.05 -6.55
C ALA A 110 -5.95 67.64 -6.86
N LEU A 111 -5.12 67.46 -7.89
CA LEU A 111 -4.52 66.17 -8.22
C LEU A 111 -3.52 65.70 -7.16
N LEU A 112 -2.74 66.61 -6.58
CA LEU A 112 -1.83 66.26 -5.48
C LEU A 112 -2.59 65.83 -4.22
N ASP A 113 -3.70 66.49 -3.89
CA ASP A 113 -4.57 66.11 -2.77
C ASP A 113 -5.23 64.74 -3.01
N LEU A 114 -5.73 64.49 -4.23
CA LEU A 114 -6.27 63.18 -4.62
C LEU A 114 -5.22 62.08 -4.54
N LYS A 115 -4.01 62.31 -5.06
CA LYS A 115 -2.90 61.34 -4.99
C LYS A 115 -2.49 61.04 -3.56
N ALA A 116 -2.49 62.04 -2.67
CA ALA A 116 -2.17 61.85 -1.26
C ALA A 116 -3.24 61.01 -0.53
N ARG A 117 -4.53 61.20 -0.85
CA ARG A 117 -5.62 60.39 -0.30
C ARG A 117 -5.61 58.96 -0.82
N ASP A 118 -5.46 58.79 -2.13
CA ASP A 118 -5.52 57.48 -2.80
C ASP A 118 -4.35 56.57 -2.38
N ALA A 119 -3.14 57.13 -2.22
CA ALA A 119 -1.99 56.39 -1.73
C ALA A 119 -2.16 55.90 -0.28
N PHE A 120 -2.79 56.71 0.58
CA PHE A 120 -2.99 56.35 1.99
C PHE A 120 -4.15 55.37 2.18
N GLU A 121 -5.28 55.57 1.50
CA GLU A 121 -6.46 54.72 1.63
C GLU A 121 -6.29 53.37 0.95
N SER A 122 -5.64 53.30 -0.22
CA SER A 122 -5.47 52.04 -0.96
C SER A 122 -4.50 51.08 -0.27
N GLU A 123 -3.31 51.54 0.15
CA GLU A 123 -2.33 50.66 0.81
C GLU A 123 -2.80 50.19 2.18
N THR A 124 -3.40 51.07 2.99
CA THR A 124 -3.86 50.70 4.34
C THR A 124 -5.07 49.78 4.30
N CYS A 125 -6.04 50.05 3.44
CA CYS A 125 -7.25 49.23 3.32
C CYS A 125 -6.93 47.82 2.79
N LEU A 126 -6.11 47.70 1.75
CA LEU A 126 -5.71 46.39 1.21
C LEU A 126 -4.89 45.58 2.22
N ARG A 127 -4.00 46.24 2.97
CA ARG A 127 -3.18 45.58 4.01
C ARG A 127 -4.04 45.13 5.19
N ASP A 128 -4.99 45.94 5.63
CA ASP A 128 -5.93 45.59 6.69
C ASP A 128 -6.88 44.46 6.27
N GLU A 129 -7.37 44.48 5.03
CA GLU A 129 -8.22 43.41 4.51
C GLU A 129 -7.44 42.08 4.38
N HIS A 130 -6.19 42.13 3.90
CA HIS A 130 -5.31 40.97 3.85
C HIS A 130 -4.99 40.45 5.25
N GLN A 131 -4.73 41.33 6.22
CA GLN A 131 -4.44 40.94 7.60
C GLN A 131 -5.68 40.37 8.29
N ARG A 132 -6.89 40.88 8.00
CA ARG A 132 -8.17 40.30 8.47
C ARG A 132 -8.42 38.92 7.87
N LYS A 133 -8.12 38.72 6.58
CA LYS A 133 -8.21 37.39 5.93
C LYS A 133 -7.25 36.41 6.58
N LEU A 134 -5.97 36.79 6.73
CA LEU A 134 -4.96 35.96 7.41
C LEU A 134 -5.34 35.61 8.86
N THR A 135 -5.88 36.55 9.63
CA THR A 135 -6.30 36.26 11.01
C THR A 135 -7.55 35.38 11.05
N GLY A 136 -8.48 35.56 10.12
CA GLY A 136 -9.64 34.68 9.91
C GLY A 136 -9.22 33.25 9.57
N ASP A 137 -8.35 33.10 8.57
CA ASP A 137 -7.83 31.80 8.12
C ASP A 137 -7.02 31.12 9.23
N LYS A 138 -6.18 31.88 9.95
CA LYS A 138 -5.44 31.36 11.10
C LYS A 138 -6.37 30.89 12.22
N ALA A 139 -7.43 31.64 12.51
CA ALA A 139 -8.42 31.26 13.51
C ALA A 139 -9.19 30.00 13.07
N GLN A 140 -9.60 29.92 11.81
CA GLN A 140 -10.25 28.74 11.25
C GLN A 140 -9.33 27.51 11.31
N LEU A 141 -8.09 27.63 10.86
CA LEU A 141 -7.11 26.54 10.94
C LEU A 141 -6.84 26.13 12.39
N SER A 142 -6.75 27.07 13.33
CA SER A 142 -6.59 26.73 14.75
C SER A 142 -7.78 25.95 15.30
N PHE A 143 -9.00 26.31 14.89
CA PHE A 143 -10.21 25.59 15.27
C PHE A 143 -10.25 24.18 14.68
N GLU A 144 -9.88 24.02 13.40
CA GLU A 144 -9.80 22.71 12.75
C GLU A 144 -8.72 21.82 13.38
N ILE A 145 -7.55 22.39 13.73
CA ILE A 145 -6.48 21.69 14.45
C ILE A 145 -6.98 21.23 15.83
N ASP A 146 -7.64 22.11 16.59
CA ASP A 146 -8.18 21.76 17.92
C ASP A 146 -9.27 20.69 17.83
N ALA A 147 -10.15 20.76 16.82
CA ALA A 147 -11.18 19.75 16.57
C ALA A 147 -10.58 18.39 16.21
N LEU A 148 -9.58 18.36 15.31
CA LEU A 148 -8.86 17.15 14.92
C LEU A 148 -8.05 16.57 16.08
N ALA A 149 -7.38 17.42 16.85
CA ALA A 149 -6.65 17.04 18.05
C ALA A 149 -7.56 16.42 19.11
N GLY A 150 -8.72 17.04 19.39
CA GLY A 150 -9.73 16.50 20.28
C GLY A 150 -10.28 15.15 19.78
N GLY A 151 -10.52 15.03 18.48
CA GLY A 151 -10.93 13.77 17.84
C GLY A 151 -9.86 12.67 17.89
N LEU A 152 -8.58 13.02 17.78
CA LEU A 152 -7.46 12.09 17.95
C LEU A 152 -7.30 11.67 19.41
N GLN A 153 -7.39 12.60 20.35
CA GLN A 153 -7.25 12.32 21.77
C GLN A 153 -8.37 11.43 22.32
N THR A 154 -9.61 11.64 21.85
CA THR A 154 -10.75 10.78 22.19
C THR A 154 -10.57 9.36 21.64
N ARG A 155 -10.23 9.22 20.34
CA ARG A 155 -9.92 7.91 19.74
C ARG A 155 -8.76 7.19 20.43
N LEU A 156 -7.70 7.92 20.75
CA LEU A 156 -6.55 7.37 21.48
C LEU A 156 -6.96 6.91 22.88
N ARG A 157 -7.75 7.70 23.61
CA ARG A 157 -8.26 7.33 24.94
C ARG A 157 -9.15 6.08 24.87
N ASP A 158 -10.02 5.99 23.87
CA ASP A 158 -10.90 4.83 23.70
C ASP A 158 -10.09 3.57 23.32
N SER A 159 -9.10 3.71 22.44
CA SER A 159 -8.18 2.62 22.10
C SER A 159 -7.34 2.18 23.30
N SER A 160 -6.80 3.14 24.07
CA SER A 160 -6.07 2.88 25.32
C SER A 160 -6.93 2.13 26.33
N LYS A 161 -8.18 2.57 26.54
CA LYS A 161 -9.10 1.86 27.44
C LYS A 161 -9.37 0.43 26.98
N ARG A 162 -9.56 0.21 25.67
CA ARG A 162 -9.76 -1.13 25.12
C ARG A 162 -8.54 -2.01 25.37
N ILE A 163 -7.33 -1.56 25.02
CA ILE A 163 -6.12 -2.35 25.25
C ILE A 163 -5.85 -2.58 26.74
N ASP A 164 -6.22 -1.64 27.62
CA ASP A 164 -6.06 -1.77 29.06
C ASP A 164 -7.00 -2.83 29.62
N THR A 165 -8.25 -2.88 29.15
CA THR A 165 -9.19 -3.95 29.51
C THR A 165 -8.72 -5.32 29.02
N THR A 166 -8.16 -5.43 27.81
CA THR A 166 -7.64 -6.71 27.32
C THR A 166 -6.35 -7.11 28.04
N THR A 167 -5.45 -6.17 28.30
CA THR A 167 -4.18 -6.43 29.01
C THR A 167 -4.42 -6.81 30.47
N SER A 168 -5.40 -6.20 31.14
CA SER A 168 -5.76 -6.57 32.52
C SER A 168 -6.51 -7.91 32.61
N GLY A 169 -7.26 -8.30 31.57
CA GLY A 169 -7.88 -9.62 31.47
C GLY A 169 -6.92 -10.75 31.05
N LEU A 170 -5.78 -10.40 30.45
CA LEU A 170 -4.80 -11.34 29.91
C LEU A 170 -4.28 -12.33 30.97
N PRO A 171 -3.83 -11.92 32.18
CA PRO A 171 -3.34 -12.85 33.20
C PRO A 171 -4.36 -13.92 33.59
N SER A 172 -5.63 -13.55 33.75
CA SER A 172 -6.69 -14.50 34.08
C SER A 172 -6.99 -15.48 32.94
N THR A 173 -6.86 -15.00 31.70
CA THR A 173 -7.07 -15.84 30.51
C THR A 173 -5.90 -16.80 30.33
N THR A 174 -4.67 -16.34 30.52
CA THR A 174 -3.45 -17.17 30.47
C THR A 174 -3.46 -18.21 31.57
N GLU A 175 -3.80 -17.84 32.81
CA GLU A 175 -3.92 -18.77 33.94
C GLU A 175 -4.96 -19.86 33.65
N ARG A 176 -6.13 -19.50 33.11
CA ARG A 176 -7.15 -20.47 32.73
C ARG A 176 -6.70 -21.39 31.58
N ILE A 177 -5.87 -20.90 30.67
CA ILE A 177 -5.31 -21.69 29.58
C ILE A 177 -4.29 -22.68 30.12
N LEU A 178 -3.38 -22.22 30.97
CA LEU A 178 -2.35 -23.05 31.62
C LEU A 178 -2.96 -24.10 32.55
N ASP A 179 -4.01 -23.77 33.32
CA ASP A 179 -4.72 -24.77 34.16
C ASP A 179 -5.33 -25.90 33.31
N LYS A 180 -5.79 -25.59 32.09
CA LYS A 180 -6.25 -26.64 31.16
C LYS A 180 -5.08 -27.49 30.64
N ASP A 181 -3.94 -26.87 30.40
CA ASP A 181 -2.74 -27.54 29.92
C ASP A 181 -2.16 -28.46 31.01
N ASP A 182 -2.16 -28.02 32.26
CA ASP A 182 -1.77 -28.81 33.43
C ASP A 182 -2.69 -30.04 33.60
N ARG A 183 -3.99 -29.89 33.38
CA ARG A 183 -4.93 -31.04 33.39
C ARG A 183 -4.64 -32.04 32.27
N LEU A 184 -4.25 -31.55 31.09
CA LEU A 184 -3.83 -32.41 29.99
C LEU A 184 -2.52 -33.13 30.34
N LEU A 185 -1.55 -32.43 30.93
CA LEU A 185 -0.28 -33.01 31.39
C LEU A 185 -0.50 -34.06 32.49
N ASP A 186 -1.39 -33.83 33.45
CA ASP A 186 -1.77 -34.84 34.46
C ASP A 186 -2.44 -36.06 33.81
N GLY A 187 -3.27 -35.84 32.77
CA GLY A 187 -3.82 -36.91 31.93
C GLY A 187 -2.72 -37.71 31.21
N LEU A 188 -1.71 -37.03 30.68
CA LEU A 188 -0.56 -37.65 30.01
C LEU A 188 0.30 -38.45 31.00
N GLN A 189 0.55 -37.92 32.19
CA GLN A 189 1.29 -38.62 33.25
C GLN A 189 0.60 -39.95 33.63
N LYS A 190 -0.74 -39.94 33.73
CA LYS A 190 -1.51 -41.18 33.95
C LYS A 190 -1.39 -42.14 32.77
N SER A 191 -1.37 -41.63 31.54
CA SER A 191 -1.17 -42.46 30.34
C SER A 191 0.25 -43.01 30.20
N LEU A 192 1.26 -42.39 30.80
CA LEU A 192 2.64 -42.85 30.77
C LEU A 192 2.81 -44.25 31.39
N SER A 193 2.01 -44.55 32.43
CA SER A 193 1.94 -45.89 33.02
C SER A 193 1.50 -46.99 32.03
N LYS A 194 0.83 -46.61 30.93
CA LYS A 194 0.41 -47.54 29.86
C LYS A 194 1.51 -47.81 28.82
N LEU A 195 2.53 -46.95 28.74
CA LEU A 195 3.72 -47.18 27.91
C LEU A 195 4.73 -48.10 28.59
N GLN A 196 4.61 -48.27 29.91
CA GLN A 196 5.46 -49.20 30.61
C GLN A 196 5.08 -50.60 30.14
N PRO A 197 6.00 -51.38 29.54
CA PRO A 197 5.70 -52.73 29.12
C PRO A 197 5.20 -53.46 30.36
N LYS A 198 3.93 -53.86 30.33
CA LYS A 198 3.40 -54.77 31.35
C LYS A 198 4.35 -55.94 31.30
N GLY A 199 5.12 -56.16 32.37
CA GLY A 199 5.99 -57.31 32.47
C GLY A 199 5.12 -58.54 32.29
N HIS A 200 5.05 -59.05 31.05
CA HIS A 200 4.73 -60.44 30.86
C HIS A 200 5.88 -61.15 31.54
N ASP A 201 5.53 -61.95 32.55
CA ASP A 201 6.44 -62.93 33.12
C ASP A 201 7.24 -63.53 31.97
N ASN A 202 8.56 -63.46 32.11
CA ASN A 202 9.57 -63.63 31.08
C ASN A 202 9.55 -65.02 30.42
N VAL A 203 8.44 -65.43 29.83
CA VAL A 203 8.35 -66.60 28.97
C VAL A 203 9.15 -66.24 27.73
N THR A 204 10.44 -66.54 27.77
CA THR A 204 11.31 -66.38 26.62
C THR A 204 11.11 -67.58 25.70
N GLN A 205 11.46 -67.40 24.43
CA GLN A 205 11.55 -68.52 23.50
C GLN A 205 12.38 -69.68 24.08
N GLU A 206 13.43 -69.38 24.85
CA GLU A 206 14.26 -70.37 25.54
C GLU A 206 13.50 -71.18 26.60
N GLU A 207 12.57 -70.57 27.32
CA GLU A 207 11.72 -71.27 28.29
C GLU A 207 10.71 -72.19 27.59
N VAL A 208 10.12 -71.74 26.48
CA VAL A 208 9.23 -72.57 25.65
C VAL A 208 10.00 -73.78 25.10
N ASP A 209 11.22 -73.56 24.62
CA ASP A 209 12.12 -74.59 24.09
C ASP A 209 12.48 -75.63 25.16
N ARG A 210 12.78 -75.15 26.38
CA ARG A 210 13.07 -76.00 27.54
C ARG A 210 11.86 -76.82 27.97
N LEU A 211 10.68 -76.21 28.04
CA LEU A 211 9.43 -76.88 28.44
C LEU A 211 8.99 -77.92 27.40
N SER A 212 9.10 -77.59 26.10
CA SER A 212 8.82 -78.53 25.01
C SER A 212 9.76 -79.74 25.06
N SER A 213 11.05 -79.51 25.32
CA SER A 213 12.03 -80.59 25.47
C SER A 213 11.74 -81.47 26.70
N ALA A 214 11.38 -80.86 27.83
CA ALA A 214 11.01 -81.59 29.04
C ALA A 214 9.73 -82.42 28.86
N PHE A 215 8.72 -81.87 28.17
CA PHE A 215 7.49 -82.56 27.81
C PHE A 215 7.79 -83.82 26.97
N ASN A 216 8.64 -83.70 25.95
CA ASN A 216 9.03 -84.83 25.10
C ASN A 216 9.72 -85.95 25.88
N VAL A 217 10.59 -85.60 26.83
CA VAL A 217 11.27 -86.61 27.67
C VAL A 217 10.31 -87.33 28.62
N LEU A 218 9.33 -86.60 29.18
CA LEU A 218 8.35 -87.17 30.10
C LEU A 218 7.33 -88.06 29.37
N GLU A 219 6.82 -87.61 28.22
CA GLU A 219 5.89 -88.36 27.38
C GLU A 219 6.54 -89.59 26.75
N ASP A 220 7.79 -89.50 26.25
CA ASP A 220 8.50 -90.69 25.75
C ASP A 220 8.61 -91.77 26.83
N ARG A 221 8.94 -91.38 28.07
CA ARG A 221 8.98 -92.29 29.21
C ARG A 221 7.60 -92.87 29.54
N ALA A 222 6.56 -92.04 29.50
CA ALA A 222 5.19 -92.48 29.78
C ALA A 222 4.72 -93.51 28.72
N ILE A 223 4.91 -93.22 27.44
CA ILE A 223 4.54 -94.10 26.33
C ILE A 223 5.32 -95.42 26.41
N ARG A 224 6.65 -95.37 26.62
CA ARG A 224 7.46 -96.59 26.83
C ARG A 224 6.98 -97.41 28.02
N SER A 225 6.66 -96.77 29.15
CA SER A 225 6.17 -97.48 30.33
C SER A 225 4.80 -98.13 30.11
N SER A 226 3.92 -97.48 29.33
CA SER A 226 2.61 -98.01 28.94
C SER A 226 2.74 -99.19 27.97
N LEU A 227 3.64 -99.07 27.00
CA LEU A 227 3.98 -100.12 26.05
C LEU A 227 4.55 -101.36 26.77
N ASP A 228 5.48 -101.15 27.72
CA ASP A 228 6.04 -102.19 28.57
C ASP A 228 4.99 -102.84 29.46
N ALA A 229 4.08 -102.06 30.06
CA ALA A 229 3.00 -102.57 30.89
C ALA A 229 2.02 -103.42 30.08
N THR A 230 1.65 -102.95 28.89
CA THR A 230 0.78 -103.66 27.94
C THR A 230 1.43 -104.95 27.45
N TYR A 231 2.72 -104.89 27.08
CA TYR A 231 3.49 -106.07 26.71
C TYR A 231 3.54 -107.09 27.85
N ARG A 232 3.82 -106.67 29.09
CA ARG A 232 3.84 -107.58 30.26
C ARG A 232 2.47 -108.16 30.60
N ALA A 233 1.38 -107.41 30.38
CA ALA A 233 0.02 -107.89 30.61
C ALA A 233 -0.39 -108.97 29.58
N HIS A 234 0.04 -108.83 28.32
CA HIS A 234 -0.35 -109.76 27.24
C HIS A 234 0.67 -110.88 26.96
N ALA A 235 1.94 -110.72 27.35
CA ALA A 235 2.97 -111.75 27.25
C ALA A 235 2.58 -113.11 27.89
N PRO A 236 2.00 -113.19 29.11
CA PRO A 236 1.62 -114.49 29.68
C PRO A 236 0.45 -115.15 28.95
N SER A 237 -0.43 -114.37 28.31
CA SER A 237 -1.54 -114.90 27.50
C SER A 237 -1.04 -115.59 26.22
N PHE A 238 0.09 -115.15 25.67
CA PHE A 238 0.74 -115.78 24.51
C PHE A 238 1.51 -117.06 24.88
N VAL A 239 2.00 -117.15 26.12
CA VAL A 239 2.72 -118.32 26.63
C VAL A 239 1.78 -119.43 27.13
N HIS A 240 0.53 -119.11 27.47
CA HIS A 240 -0.47 -120.08 27.97
C HIS A 240 -1.68 -120.28 27.04
N GLY A 241 -1.75 -119.59 25.90
CA GLY A 241 -2.83 -119.69 24.92
C GLY A 241 -2.51 -120.62 23.74
N THR A 242 -3.20 -121.76 23.70
CA THR A 242 -3.47 -122.64 22.54
C THR A 242 -2.28 -123.13 21.71
N THR A 243 -1.76 -124.30 22.08
CA THR A 243 -1.32 -125.31 21.11
C THR A 243 -2.50 -125.73 20.23
N SER A 244 -2.78 -125.01 19.14
CA SER A 244 -3.50 -125.63 18.03
C SER A 244 -3.21 -124.88 16.73
N HIS A 245 -2.65 -125.64 15.79
CA HIS A 245 -2.43 -125.36 14.37
C HIS A 245 -1.11 -124.67 13.95
N GLY A 246 -0.22 -125.49 13.40
CA GLY A 246 0.44 -125.18 12.13
C GLY A 246 1.80 -124.49 12.19
N ALA A 247 2.86 -125.27 12.40
CA ALA A 247 4.19 -125.09 11.80
C ALA A 247 4.71 -123.65 11.55
N ARG A 248 4.83 -122.84 12.60
CA ARG A 248 5.82 -121.76 12.68
C ARG A 248 6.31 -121.72 14.12
N SER A 249 7.62 -121.73 14.33
CA SER A 249 8.17 -121.83 15.69
C SER A 249 7.74 -120.58 16.48
N PRO A 250 7.09 -120.70 17.66
CA PRO A 250 6.59 -119.56 18.44
C PRO A 250 7.71 -118.56 18.80
N ASN A 251 8.95 -119.04 18.84
CA ASN A 251 10.14 -118.22 19.07
C ASN A 251 10.50 -117.28 17.91
N LYS A 252 10.12 -117.59 16.67
CA LYS A 252 10.38 -116.70 15.51
C LYS A 252 9.41 -115.53 15.49
N GLU A 253 8.13 -115.78 15.71
CA GLU A 253 7.09 -114.74 15.78
C GLU A 253 7.31 -113.82 16.99
N LEU A 254 7.69 -114.38 18.15
CA LEU A 254 8.08 -113.56 19.32
C LEU A 254 9.33 -112.71 19.08
N ASN A 255 10.27 -113.17 18.26
CA ASN A 255 11.46 -112.38 17.93
C ASN A 255 11.15 -111.28 16.89
N GLU A 256 10.28 -111.56 15.93
CA GLU A 256 9.78 -110.60 14.93
C GLU A 256 9.00 -109.46 15.62
N VAL A 257 8.09 -109.79 16.54
CA VAL A 257 7.36 -108.80 17.35
C VAL A 257 8.31 -107.99 18.25
N LYS A 258 9.37 -108.59 18.78
CA LYS A 258 10.40 -107.85 19.55
C LYS A 258 11.20 -106.88 18.69
N THR A 259 11.55 -107.26 17.45
CA THR A 259 12.26 -106.37 16.54
C THR A 259 11.37 -105.21 16.11
N GLU A 260 10.11 -105.49 15.77
CA GLU A 260 9.11 -104.45 15.44
C GLU A 260 8.86 -103.52 16.65
N LEU A 261 8.82 -104.05 17.87
CA LEU A 261 8.68 -103.25 19.09
C LEU A 261 9.88 -102.35 19.33
N VAL A 262 11.10 -102.84 19.08
CA VAL A 262 12.33 -102.03 19.20
C VAL A 262 12.34 -100.92 18.15
N GLU A 263 11.99 -101.23 16.91
CA GLU A 263 11.84 -100.24 15.82
C GLU A 263 10.78 -99.20 16.13
N LEU A 264 9.58 -99.61 16.54
CA LEU A 264 8.52 -98.69 16.97
C LEU A 264 8.98 -97.83 18.15
N SER A 265 9.63 -98.44 19.14
CA SER A 265 10.13 -97.71 20.31
C SER A 265 11.23 -96.69 19.95
N SER A 266 11.95 -96.91 18.85
CA SER A 266 12.96 -95.97 18.34
C SER A 266 12.34 -94.79 17.58
N GLU A 267 11.13 -94.94 17.05
CA GLU A 267 10.42 -93.91 16.29
C GLU A 267 9.58 -92.98 17.18
N ILE A 268 9.16 -93.45 18.37
CA ILE A 268 8.40 -92.68 19.38
C ILE A 268 9.00 -91.28 19.65
N PRO A 269 10.32 -91.11 19.92
CA PRO A 269 10.89 -89.79 20.18
C PRO A 269 10.73 -88.82 18.99
N SER A 270 10.86 -89.32 17.76
CA SER A 270 10.76 -88.51 16.54
C SER A 270 9.32 -88.05 16.30
N LEU A 271 8.36 -88.94 16.48
CA LEU A 271 6.93 -88.61 16.35
C LEU A 271 6.48 -87.66 17.45
N LEU A 272 6.94 -87.86 18.68
CA LEU A 272 6.62 -87.00 19.81
C LEU A 272 7.22 -85.60 19.63
N ALA A 273 8.46 -85.50 19.15
CA ALA A 273 9.07 -84.21 18.80
C ALA A 273 8.23 -83.46 17.75
N LEU A 274 7.81 -84.13 16.68
CA LEU A 274 6.96 -83.54 15.63
C LEU A 274 5.60 -83.08 16.16
N VAL A 275 4.95 -83.89 17.00
CA VAL A 275 3.67 -83.53 17.64
C VAL A 275 3.86 -82.36 18.60
N SER A 276 4.92 -82.34 19.38
CA SER A 276 5.20 -81.24 20.32
C SER A 276 5.49 -79.91 19.61
N GLU A 277 6.22 -79.98 18.48
CA GLU A 277 6.55 -78.83 17.65
C GLU A 277 5.26 -78.21 17.09
N GLY A 278 4.41 -79.02 16.45
CA GLY A 278 3.20 -78.53 15.78
C GLY A 278 2.04 -78.16 16.72
N TYR A 279 1.80 -78.91 17.80
CA TYR A 279 0.63 -78.69 18.67
C TYR A 279 0.88 -77.73 19.83
N TYR A 280 2.11 -77.63 20.33
CA TYR A 280 2.40 -76.83 21.52
C TYR A 280 3.37 -75.71 21.22
N ARG A 281 4.54 -76.00 20.67
CA ARG A 281 5.62 -75.02 20.53
C ARG A 281 5.31 -73.93 19.51
N GLU A 282 4.99 -74.27 18.26
CA GLU A 282 4.67 -73.29 17.22
C GLU A 282 3.49 -72.38 17.62
N PRO A 283 2.35 -72.90 18.13
CA PRO A 283 1.24 -72.06 18.57
C PRO A 283 1.61 -71.12 19.73
N ILE A 284 2.40 -71.59 20.69
CA ILE A 284 2.87 -70.76 21.81
C ILE A 284 3.74 -69.62 21.28
N LEU A 285 4.74 -69.91 20.44
CA LEU A 285 5.62 -68.88 19.87
C LEU A 285 4.87 -67.88 18.99
N GLN A 286 3.91 -68.34 18.18
CA GLN A 286 3.06 -67.45 17.39
C GLN A 286 2.19 -66.55 18.29
N SER A 287 1.63 -67.09 19.37
CA SER A 287 0.84 -66.30 20.32
C SER A 287 1.71 -65.24 21.03
N LEU A 288 2.94 -65.60 21.39
CA LEU A 288 3.91 -64.72 22.05
C LEU A 288 4.32 -63.58 21.11
N SER A 289 4.65 -63.90 19.86
CA SER A 289 4.99 -62.91 18.84
C SER A 289 3.81 -61.97 18.55
N ARG A 290 2.57 -62.47 18.50
CA ARG A 290 1.38 -61.62 18.34
C ARG A 290 1.20 -60.67 19.52
N VAL A 291 1.34 -61.16 20.74
CA VAL A 291 1.25 -60.34 21.96
C VAL A 291 2.35 -59.28 22.01
N GLU A 292 3.57 -59.63 21.57
CA GLU A 292 4.66 -58.67 21.45
C GLU A 292 4.35 -57.59 20.41
N GLN A 293 3.87 -57.98 19.23
CA GLN A 293 3.46 -57.04 18.18
C GLN A 293 2.31 -56.13 18.63
N ASP A 294 1.29 -56.67 19.30
CA ASP A 294 0.17 -55.90 19.84
C ASP A 294 0.64 -54.91 20.93
N SER A 295 1.54 -55.34 21.80
CA SER A 295 2.17 -54.49 22.83
C SER A 295 3.01 -53.36 22.20
N GLN A 296 3.83 -53.68 21.20
CA GLN A 296 4.60 -52.69 20.45
C GLN A 296 3.69 -51.70 19.71
N ALA A 297 2.62 -52.18 19.07
CA ALA A 297 1.65 -51.35 18.37
C ALA A 297 0.89 -50.41 19.34
N GLU A 298 0.46 -50.91 20.49
CA GLU A 298 -0.14 -50.06 21.54
C GLU A 298 0.87 -49.04 22.07
N THR A 299 2.11 -49.44 22.34
CA THR A 299 3.17 -48.53 22.80
C THR A 299 3.43 -47.43 21.76
N ALA A 300 3.46 -47.77 20.47
CA ALA A 300 3.62 -46.82 19.38
C ALA A 300 2.43 -45.85 19.25
N LYS A 301 1.19 -46.34 19.45
CA LYS A 301 0.00 -45.46 19.45
C LYS A 301 0.04 -44.48 20.62
N TRP A 302 0.35 -44.96 21.83
CA TRP A 302 0.43 -44.11 23.01
C TRP A 302 1.60 -43.12 22.94
N SER A 303 2.75 -43.53 22.40
CA SER A 303 3.89 -42.62 22.21
C SER A 303 3.58 -41.54 21.18
N ASN A 304 2.92 -41.88 20.06
CA ASN A 304 2.46 -40.90 19.07
C ASN A 304 1.43 -39.95 19.68
N TYR A 305 0.46 -40.45 20.45
CA TYR A 305 -0.49 -39.62 21.18
C TYR A 305 0.20 -38.63 22.13
N ILE A 306 1.19 -39.08 22.90
CA ILE A 306 1.99 -38.20 23.77
C ILE A 306 2.76 -37.16 22.95
N ALA A 307 3.41 -37.56 21.86
CA ALA A 307 4.15 -36.62 21.01
C ALA A 307 3.23 -35.55 20.39
N LEU A 308 2.07 -35.95 19.87
CA LEU A 308 1.09 -35.04 19.26
C LEU A 308 0.50 -34.07 20.30
N THR A 309 0.19 -34.56 21.50
CA THR A 309 -0.34 -33.72 22.58
C THR A 309 0.71 -32.73 23.09
N LEU A 310 1.98 -33.13 23.23
CA LEU A 310 3.06 -32.21 23.56
C LEU A 310 3.26 -31.16 22.46
N GLN A 311 3.22 -31.55 21.19
CA GLN A 311 3.29 -30.60 20.07
C GLN A 311 2.12 -29.61 20.09
N TYR A 312 0.91 -30.09 20.40
CA TYR A 312 -0.27 -29.23 20.58
C TYR A 312 -0.09 -28.23 21.74
N LEU A 313 0.47 -28.67 22.87
CA LEU A 313 0.75 -27.79 24.01
C LEU A 313 1.79 -26.72 23.66
N ILE A 314 2.86 -27.09 22.94
CA ILE A 314 3.90 -26.15 22.50
C ILE A 314 3.32 -25.10 21.55
N THR A 315 2.64 -25.53 20.49
CA THR A 315 2.03 -24.60 19.52
C THR A 315 1.01 -23.67 20.16
N ARG A 316 0.23 -24.16 21.12
CA ARG A 316 -0.70 -23.34 21.90
C ARG A 316 0.01 -22.32 22.79
N LEU A 317 1.14 -22.69 23.40
CA LEU A 317 1.98 -21.77 24.19
C LEU A 317 2.61 -20.68 23.31
N GLU A 318 3.09 -21.03 22.10
CA GLU A 318 3.63 -20.07 21.13
C GLU A 318 2.58 -19.03 20.72
N VAL A 319 1.36 -19.47 20.39
CA VAL A 319 0.24 -18.56 20.05
C VAL A 319 -0.13 -17.66 21.23
N LEU A 320 -0.07 -18.18 22.45
CA LEU A 320 -0.34 -17.41 23.67
C LEU A 320 0.73 -16.35 23.92
N ASP A 321 2.01 -16.70 23.75
CA ASP A 321 3.13 -15.76 23.84
C ASP A 321 3.02 -14.66 22.77
N GLU A 322 2.74 -15.03 21.52
CA GLU A 322 2.52 -14.08 20.43
C GLU A 322 1.37 -13.11 20.76
N HIS A 323 0.25 -13.61 21.28
CA HIS A 323 -0.89 -12.77 21.68
C HIS A 323 -0.52 -11.79 22.80
N VAL A 324 0.26 -12.25 23.79
CA VAL A 324 0.74 -11.41 24.90
C VAL A 324 1.68 -10.33 24.38
N GLN A 325 2.63 -10.69 23.51
CA GLN A 325 3.57 -9.74 22.91
C GLN A 325 2.86 -8.70 22.05
N HIS A 326 1.89 -9.09 21.22
CA HIS A 326 1.07 -8.17 20.43
C HIS A 326 0.28 -7.20 21.32
N ALA A 327 -0.33 -7.69 22.40
CA ALA A 327 -1.05 -6.82 23.32
C ALA A 327 -0.13 -5.80 24.02
N GLN A 328 1.05 -6.24 24.45
CA GLN A 328 2.05 -5.37 25.10
C GLN A 328 2.65 -4.34 24.14
N THR A 329 3.03 -4.76 22.93
CA THR A 329 3.58 -3.86 21.90
C THR A 329 2.53 -2.83 21.45
N HIS A 330 1.27 -3.24 21.29
CA HIS A 330 0.18 -2.33 20.98
C HIS A 330 -0.05 -1.30 22.10
N ARG A 331 -0.03 -1.74 23.36
CA ARG A 331 -0.08 -0.82 24.51
C ARG A 331 1.09 0.17 24.51
N ALA A 332 2.32 -0.31 24.29
CA ALA A 332 3.50 0.55 24.21
C ALA A 332 3.40 1.56 23.07
N ALA A 333 2.92 1.14 21.90
CA ALA A 333 2.69 2.01 20.75
C ALA A 333 1.66 3.11 21.05
N LEU A 334 0.54 2.76 21.70
CA LEU A 334 -0.48 3.75 22.09
C LEU A 334 0.07 4.76 23.11
N ILE A 335 0.90 4.33 24.07
CA ILE A 335 1.57 5.23 25.00
C ILE A 335 2.53 6.17 24.27
N ALA A 336 3.32 5.66 23.33
CA ALA A 336 4.25 6.46 22.52
C ALA A 336 3.52 7.48 21.63
N ILE A 337 2.43 7.07 20.98
CA ILE A 337 1.57 7.96 20.18
C ILE A 337 0.91 9.02 21.09
N GLY A 338 0.50 8.65 22.31
CA GLY A 338 -0.03 9.60 23.27
C GLY A 338 0.98 10.63 23.74
N ALA A 339 2.23 10.21 23.98
CA ALA A 339 3.32 11.10 24.32
C ALA A 339 3.65 12.06 23.15
N SER A 340 3.71 11.57 21.92
CA SER A 340 3.98 12.40 20.74
C SER A 340 2.85 13.38 20.45
N LEU A 341 1.58 12.95 20.54
CA LEU A 341 0.42 13.84 20.38
C LEU A 341 0.41 14.94 21.45
N SER A 342 0.69 14.58 22.71
CA SER A 342 0.76 15.56 23.80
C SER A 342 1.92 16.56 23.60
N GLY A 343 3.05 16.08 23.08
CA GLY A 343 4.19 16.94 22.71
C GLY A 343 3.86 17.90 21.56
N LEU A 344 3.19 17.43 20.51
CA LEU A 344 2.76 18.26 19.37
C LEU A 344 1.72 19.30 19.79
N LEU A 345 0.80 18.96 20.69
CA LEU A 345 -0.18 19.92 21.21
C LEU A 345 0.46 20.96 22.13
N ALA A 346 1.51 20.59 22.87
CA ALA A 346 2.26 21.53 23.70
C ALA A 346 3.07 22.53 22.86
N THR A 347 3.60 22.12 21.69
CA THR A 347 4.34 23.00 20.78
C THR A 347 3.43 23.86 19.89
N ALA A 348 2.24 23.35 19.54
CA ALA A 348 1.25 24.10 18.75
C ALA A 348 0.57 25.25 19.50
N LYS A 349 0.68 25.28 20.84
CA LYS A 349 0.23 26.41 21.65
C LYS A 349 1.37 27.44 21.76
N PRO A 350 1.40 28.52 20.95
CA PRO A 350 2.40 29.55 21.15
C PRO A 350 2.17 30.18 22.54
N ALA A 351 3.28 30.45 23.22
CA ALA A 351 3.33 31.14 24.49
C ALA A 351 2.72 32.54 24.39
N LEU A 352 1.42 32.67 24.63
CA LEU A 352 0.85 33.90 25.16
C LEU A 352 1.13 33.91 26.66
N ARG A 353 2.30 34.46 27.01
CA ARG A 353 2.72 34.72 28.39
C ARG A 353 2.03 36.00 28.88
N ASN A 354 1.23 35.81 29.93
CA ASN A 354 0.87 36.74 31.01
C ASN A 354 0.06 38.01 30.68
N GLU A 355 -1.22 37.98 31.06
CA GLU A 355 -1.90 39.06 31.78
C GLU A 355 -2.88 38.39 32.78
N PRO A 356 -2.88 38.74 34.08
CA PRO A 356 -3.86 38.25 35.03
C PRO A 356 -5.05 39.21 35.04
N SER A 357 -6.18 38.77 34.50
CA SER A 357 -7.46 39.44 34.75
C SER A 357 -8.53 38.42 35.15
N SER A 358 -8.86 38.52 36.43
CA SER A 358 -10.11 38.20 37.11
C SER A 358 -11.26 37.65 36.27
N ASP A 359 -11.79 36.52 36.73
CA ASP A 359 -13.22 36.26 36.97
C ASP A 359 -14.22 37.12 36.18
N SER A 360 -15.01 36.47 35.31
CA SER A 360 -16.46 36.31 35.54
C SER A 360 -17.19 35.91 34.25
N ALA A 361 -18.05 34.90 34.40
CA ALA A 361 -19.29 34.67 33.65
C ALA A 361 -19.21 34.30 32.15
N LEU A 362 -18.78 33.06 31.86
CA LEU A 362 -19.27 32.30 30.70
C LEU A 362 -19.75 30.91 31.13
N ALA A 363 -20.72 30.92 32.05
CA ALA A 363 -21.52 29.75 32.41
C ALA A 363 -23.01 30.04 32.14
N ALA A 364 -23.35 30.45 30.92
CA ALA A 364 -24.75 30.55 30.49
C ALA A 364 -24.85 30.64 28.96
N ALA A 365 -24.96 29.48 28.30
CA ALA A 365 -25.79 29.25 27.10
C ALA A 365 -25.39 27.97 26.34
N GLN A 366 -25.27 26.83 27.02
CA GLN A 366 -25.44 25.54 26.36
C GLN A 366 -26.88 25.07 26.61
N LYS A 367 -27.83 25.67 25.89
CA LYS A 367 -29.20 25.16 25.77
C LYS A 367 -29.37 24.50 24.41
N GLY A 368 -29.28 23.17 24.43
CA GLY A 368 -30.28 22.32 23.79
C GLY A 368 -30.20 22.14 22.28
N LEU A 369 -29.25 21.33 21.81
CA LEU A 369 -29.56 20.35 20.78
C LEU A 369 -29.56 18.98 21.44
N LYS A 370 -30.76 18.39 21.53
CA LYS A 370 -30.99 17.06 22.12
C LYS A 370 -30.16 16.04 21.32
N PRO A 371 -29.34 15.20 21.97
CA PRO A 371 -28.79 14.05 21.29
C PRO A 371 -29.97 13.15 20.90
N LEU A 372 -30.09 12.85 19.61
CA LEU A 372 -30.97 11.78 19.15
C LEU A 372 -30.56 10.52 19.91
N ARG A 373 -31.40 10.12 20.86
CA ARG A 373 -31.37 8.79 21.48
C ARG A 373 -31.53 7.80 20.35
N LEU A 374 -30.41 7.30 19.84
CA LEU A 374 -30.40 6.06 19.10
C LEU A 374 -30.91 5.01 20.09
N VAL A 375 -32.09 4.49 19.79
CA VAL A 375 -32.80 3.49 20.58
C VAL A 375 -31.84 2.35 20.84
N GLN A 376 -31.39 2.25 22.09
CA GLN A 376 -30.89 1.00 22.67
C GLN A 376 -32.06 0.03 22.65
N ALA A 377 -32.26 -0.64 21.52
CA ALA A 377 -33.18 -1.76 21.41
C ALA A 377 -32.49 -2.95 22.10
N ASN A 378 -32.96 -3.24 23.31
CA ASN A 378 -32.93 -4.52 24.01
C ASN A 378 -32.14 -5.64 23.30
N PHE A 379 -30.85 -5.76 23.57
CA PHE A 379 -30.10 -7.00 23.32
C PHE A 379 -30.24 -7.88 24.56
N THR A 380 -31.40 -8.52 24.68
CA THR A 380 -31.64 -9.64 25.59
C THR A 380 -32.23 -10.79 24.80
N GLU A 381 -31.48 -11.28 23.81
CA GLU A 381 -31.74 -12.54 23.14
C GLU A 381 -30.41 -13.05 22.58
N PRO A 382 -30.07 -14.36 22.70
CA PRO A 382 -28.83 -14.91 22.19
C PRO A 382 -28.89 -14.97 20.65
N THR A 383 -28.72 -13.82 20.00
CA THR A 383 -28.57 -13.75 18.54
C THR A 383 -27.24 -14.38 18.14
N ASP A 384 -27.29 -15.32 17.21
CA ASP A 384 -26.15 -15.96 16.57
C ASP A 384 -25.09 -14.91 16.17
N PRO A 385 -23.82 -15.03 16.63
CA PRO A 385 -22.74 -14.08 16.31
C PRO A 385 -22.54 -13.89 14.81
N VAL A 386 -22.85 -14.91 14.00
CA VAL A 386 -22.75 -14.84 12.54
C VAL A 386 -23.77 -13.85 11.96
N ALA A 387 -25.01 -13.85 12.47
CA ALA A 387 -26.05 -12.92 12.03
C ALA A 387 -25.73 -11.46 12.41
N GLN A 388 -25.06 -11.24 13.54
CA GLN A 388 -24.60 -9.91 13.96
C GLN A 388 -23.47 -9.39 13.06
N MET A 389 -22.52 -10.26 12.71
CA MET A 389 -21.42 -9.93 11.81
C MET A 389 -21.92 -9.64 10.38
N LEU A 390 -22.87 -10.41 9.87
CA LEU A 390 -23.50 -10.18 8.57
C LEU A 390 -24.27 -8.86 8.51
N ARG A 391 -24.94 -8.48 9.61
CA ARG A 391 -25.61 -7.18 9.73
C ARG A 391 -24.61 -6.02 9.79
N LEU A 392 -23.47 -6.20 10.46
CA LEU A 392 -22.38 -5.21 10.47
C LEU A 392 -21.79 -5.00 9.08
N LEU A 393 -21.89 -6.02 8.22
CA LEU A 393 -21.50 -6.00 6.83
C LEU A 393 -22.66 -5.57 5.90
N ASP A 394 -23.77 -5.02 6.40
CA ASP A 394 -24.96 -4.61 5.62
C ASP A 394 -25.57 -5.71 4.74
N LEU A 395 -25.37 -6.98 5.11
CA LEU A 395 -25.91 -8.12 4.37
C LEU A 395 -27.20 -8.61 5.03
N LYS A 396 -28.32 -8.46 4.32
CA LYS A 396 -29.61 -9.02 4.73
C LYS A 396 -29.69 -10.48 4.34
N VAL A 397 -29.53 -11.38 5.31
CA VAL A 397 -29.80 -12.81 5.14
C VAL A 397 -31.24 -13.09 5.63
N PRO A 398 -32.10 -13.75 4.84
CA PRO A 398 -33.41 -14.23 5.31
C PRO A 398 -33.21 -15.24 6.44
N SER A 399 -33.99 -15.14 7.51
CA SER A 399 -33.94 -16.06 8.66
C SER A 399 -34.04 -17.53 8.22
N PRO A 400 -33.28 -18.46 8.84
CA PRO A 400 -33.35 -19.88 8.51
C PRO A 400 -34.73 -20.43 8.88
N THR A 401 -35.41 -21.01 7.89
CA THR A 401 -36.56 -21.89 8.11
C THR A 401 -36.14 -23.29 7.71
N ASP A 402 -35.87 -24.13 8.72
CA ASP A 402 -35.88 -25.60 8.76
C ASP A 402 -35.22 -26.45 7.64
N SER A 403 -34.33 -25.91 6.80
CA SER A 403 -33.48 -26.74 5.92
C SER A 403 -32.01 -26.28 5.90
N ALA A 404 -31.21 -26.82 6.83
CA ALA A 404 -29.82 -26.42 7.09
C ALA A 404 -28.89 -26.47 5.86
N ASP A 405 -29.10 -27.39 4.92
CA ASP A 405 -28.19 -27.57 3.78
C ASP A 405 -28.50 -26.62 2.60
N ALA A 406 -29.77 -26.23 2.40
CA ALA A 406 -30.16 -25.34 1.29
C ALA A 406 -29.92 -23.85 1.59
N ASP A 407 -29.75 -23.50 2.86
CA ASP A 407 -29.55 -22.12 3.31
C ASP A 407 -28.06 -21.72 3.33
N ALA A 408 -27.13 -22.67 3.49
CA ALA A 408 -25.69 -22.42 3.42
C ALA A 408 -25.24 -22.02 2.00
N ASP A 409 -25.73 -22.71 0.96
CA ASP A 409 -25.39 -22.41 -0.44
C ASP A 409 -25.91 -21.05 -0.89
N LYS A 410 -27.14 -20.68 -0.47
CA LYS A 410 -27.72 -19.35 -0.73
C LYS A 410 -26.94 -18.25 -0.03
N LEU A 411 -26.53 -18.48 1.22
CA LEU A 411 -25.71 -17.54 1.98
C LEU A 411 -24.32 -17.36 1.34
N ALA A 412 -23.70 -18.45 0.89
CA ALA A 412 -22.44 -18.41 0.15
C ALA A 412 -22.58 -17.63 -1.17
N ALA A 413 -23.68 -17.80 -1.90
CA ALA A 413 -23.97 -17.06 -3.12
C ALA A 413 -24.14 -15.55 -2.85
N ILE A 414 -24.88 -15.17 -1.80
CA ILE A 414 -25.07 -13.77 -1.39
C ILE A 414 -23.74 -13.13 -0.98
N LEU A 415 -22.89 -13.85 -0.23
CA LEU A 415 -21.56 -13.38 0.14
C LEU A 415 -20.63 -13.21 -1.06
N ALA A 416 -20.66 -14.17 -2.00
CA ALA A 416 -19.87 -14.10 -3.23
C ALA A 416 -20.30 -12.95 -4.14
N GLN A 417 -21.61 -12.65 -4.17
CA GLN A 417 -22.13 -11.49 -4.89
C GLN A 417 -21.72 -10.17 -4.20
N ALA A 418 -21.90 -10.06 -2.88
CA ALA A 418 -21.51 -8.87 -2.14
C ALA A 418 -20.01 -8.57 -2.21
N ARG A 419 -19.17 -9.62 -2.20
CA ARG A 419 -17.73 -9.49 -2.41
C ARG A 419 -17.42 -8.90 -3.78
N ARG A 420 -18.06 -9.41 -4.84
CA ARG A 420 -17.90 -8.91 -6.22
C ARG A 420 -18.32 -7.45 -6.35
N GLU A 421 -19.52 -7.11 -5.87
CA GLU A 421 -20.03 -5.74 -5.91
C GLU A 421 -19.11 -4.76 -5.16
N ARG A 422 -18.56 -5.17 -4.01
CA ARG A 422 -17.62 -4.34 -3.26
C ARG A 422 -16.27 -4.20 -3.95
N SER A 423 -15.73 -5.26 -4.54
CA SER A 423 -14.49 -5.17 -5.31
C SER A 423 -14.65 -4.29 -6.55
N GLU A 424 -15.79 -4.37 -7.24
CA GLU A 424 -16.10 -3.51 -8.38
C GLU A 424 -16.25 -2.05 -7.96
N ARG A 425 -16.94 -1.76 -6.84
CA ARG A 425 -17.02 -0.41 -6.28
C ARG A 425 -15.66 0.14 -5.87
N LEU A 426 -14.80 -0.69 -5.29
CA LEU A 426 -13.45 -0.28 -4.89
C LEU A 426 -12.61 0.05 -6.12
N ALA A 427 -12.65 -0.80 -7.16
CA ALA A 427 -11.96 -0.55 -8.42
C ALA A 427 -12.48 0.69 -9.15
N ALA A 428 -13.80 0.90 -9.15
CA ALA A 428 -14.40 2.12 -9.70
C ALA A 428 -13.95 3.35 -8.92
N LEU A 429 -13.93 3.28 -7.58
CA LEU A 429 -13.51 4.39 -6.73
C LEU A 429 -12.02 4.71 -6.91
N SER A 430 -11.15 3.70 -6.99
CA SER A 430 -9.72 3.91 -7.26
C SER A 430 -9.52 4.57 -8.61
N HIS A 431 -10.17 4.07 -9.67
CA HIS A 431 -10.08 4.66 -11.01
C HIS A 431 -10.60 6.10 -11.03
N THR A 432 -11.73 6.39 -10.39
CA THR A 432 -12.25 7.77 -10.32
C THR A 432 -11.34 8.70 -9.51
N ASN A 433 -10.73 8.20 -8.43
CA ASN A 433 -9.81 8.99 -7.62
C ASN A 433 -8.50 9.26 -8.36
N GLU A 434 -7.96 8.26 -9.06
CA GLU A 434 -6.79 8.43 -9.92
C GLU A 434 -7.06 9.42 -11.05
N ALA A 435 -8.20 9.31 -11.74
CA ALA A 435 -8.59 10.25 -12.78
C ALA A 435 -8.80 11.68 -12.23
N ALA A 436 -9.41 11.82 -11.05
CA ALA A 436 -9.60 13.13 -10.42
C ALA A 436 -8.28 13.75 -9.98
N MET A 437 -7.39 12.97 -9.36
CA MET A 437 -6.09 13.44 -8.88
C MET A 437 -5.17 13.83 -10.04
N THR A 438 -5.11 12.99 -11.09
CA THR A 438 -4.35 13.31 -12.31
C THR A 438 -4.91 14.52 -13.04
N GLY A 439 -6.24 14.68 -13.10
CA GLY A 439 -6.90 15.86 -13.65
C GLY A 439 -6.58 17.14 -12.87
N GLN A 440 -6.62 17.09 -11.54
CA GLN A 440 -6.27 18.24 -10.68
C GLN A 440 -4.78 18.61 -10.78
N LEU A 441 -3.88 17.63 -10.78
CA LEU A 441 -2.45 17.84 -10.98
C LEU A 441 -2.16 18.43 -12.36
N GLY A 442 -2.79 17.91 -13.42
CA GLY A 442 -2.65 18.42 -14.78
C GLY A 442 -3.15 19.87 -14.91
N ALA A 443 -4.32 20.18 -14.34
CA ALA A 443 -4.86 21.54 -14.34
C ALA A 443 -4.00 22.52 -13.52
N SER A 444 -3.47 22.07 -12.37
CA SER A 444 -2.57 22.89 -11.55
C SER A 444 -1.23 23.15 -12.24
N SER A 445 -0.66 22.14 -12.92
CA SER A 445 0.58 22.29 -13.68
C SER A 445 0.38 23.22 -14.87
N ALA A 446 -0.68 23.01 -15.66
CA ALA A 446 -1.00 23.86 -16.80
C ALA A 446 -1.22 25.32 -16.39
N LYS A 447 -1.86 25.56 -15.23
CA LYS A 447 -2.01 26.90 -14.68
C LYS A 447 -0.67 27.50 -14.25
N ALA A 448 0.20 26.73 -13.59
CA ALA A 448 1.53 27.19 -13.22
C ALA A 448 2.38 27.55 -14.46
N ASP A 449 2.31 26.74 -15.51
CA ASP A 449 3.00 27.02 -16.78
C ASP A 449 2.48 28.30 -17.44
N GLN A 450 1.16 28.52 -17.40
CA GLN A 450 0.54 29.74 -17.90
C GLN A 450 0.96 30.97 -17.07
N ASP A 451 0.92 30.87 -15.74
CA ASP A 451 1.34 31.96 -14.84
C ASP A 451 2.83 32.30 -15.05
N VAL A 452 3.69 31.32 -15.28
CA VAL A 452 5.11 31.53 -15.62
C VAL A 452 5.26 32.20 -16.99
N ALA A 453 4.49 31.78 -18.00
CA ALA A 453 4.51 32.40 -19.32
C ALA A 453 4.04 33.86 -19.27
N ASP A 454 3.01 34.16 -18.48
CA ASP A 454 2.49 35.53 -18.28
C ASP A 454 3.50 36.41 -17.54
N LEU A 455 4.18 35.88 -16.51
CA LEU A 455 5.26 36.58 -15.81
C LEU A 455 6.45 36.86 -16.74
N LEU A 456 6.86 35.88 -17.55
CA LEU A 456 7.93 36.07 -18.54
C LEU A 456 7.53 37.11 -19.59
N ALA A 457 6.29 37.06 -20.08
CA ALA A 457 5.77 38.04 -21.03
C ALA A 457 5.77 39.46 -20.43
N ALA A 458 5.38 39.62 -19.16
CA ALA A 458 5.43 40.90 -18.46
C ALA A 458 6.85 41.41 -18.25
N VAL A 459 7.81 40.52 -17.96
CA VAL A 459 9.23 40.87 -17.79
C VAL A 459 9.87 41.31 -19.12
N TYR A 460 9.57 40.60 -20.21
CA TYR A 460 10.10 40.95 -21.55
C TYR A 460 9.39 42.13 -22.22
N ALA A 461 8.20 42.53 -21.75
CA ALA A 461 7.46 43.68 -22.29
C ALA A 461 8.21 45.02 -22.11
N TYR A 462 9.12 45.13 -21.14
CA TYR A 462 9.85 46.36 -20.82
C TYR A 462 11.33 46.33 -21.25
N THR A 463 11.78 45.30 -21.96
CA THR A 463 13.17 45.18 -22.41
C THR A 463 13.32 45.58 -23.88
N GLU A 464 14.16 46.58 -24.18
CA GLU A 464 14.39 47.10 -25.55
C GLU A 464 15.11 46.13 -26.52
N PHE A 465 15.47 44.94 -26.05
CA PHE A 465 16.09 43.88 -26.85
C PHE A 465 15.24 42.61 -26.80
N GLY A 466 14.14 42.60 -27.56
CA GLY A 466 13.19 41.48 -27.68
C GLY A 466 13.73 40.21 -28.35
N THR A 467 15.03 39.94 -28.28
CA THR A 467 15.67 38.75 -28.89
C THR A 467 16.55 37.95 -27.93
N ASN A 468 16.92 38.48 -26.76
CA ASN A 468 17.71 37.72 -25.79
C ASN A 468 16.80 37.18 -24.68
N LYS A 469 16.33 35.95 -24.88
CA LYS A 469 15.69 35.18 -23.81
C LYS A 469 16.75 34.87 -22.75
N LEU A 470 16.48 35.18 -21.48
CA LEU A 470 17.25 34.69 -20.32
C LEU A 470 16.89 33.23 -20.03
N GLU A 471 16.81 32.42 -21.08
CA GLU A 471 16.70 30.97 -20.94
C GLU A 471 18.13 30.43 -20.84
N ASP A 472 18.47 29.87 -19.67
CA ASP A 472 19.70 29.11 -19.52
C ASP A 472 19.59 27.86 -20.41
N THR A 473 20.37 27.83 -21.49
CA THR A 473 20.29 26.77 -22.51
C THR A 473 20.61 25.40 -21.92
N GLU A 474 21.41 25.36 -20.86
CA GLU A 474 21.76 24.13 -20.15
C GLU A 474 20.53 23.55 -19.44
N LEU A 475 19.83 24.35 -18.64
CA LEU A 475 18.60 23.92 -17.96
C LEU A 475 17.51 23.48 -18.94
N ARG A 476 17.35 24.16 -20.08
CA ARG A 476 16.39 23.74 -21.11
C ARG A 476 16.73 22.37 -21.70
N THR A 477 18.01 22.11 -22.00
CA THR A 477 18.44 20.81 -22.49
C THR A 477 18.28 19.71 -21.45
N GLU A 478 18.49 20.01 -20.16
CA GLU A 478 18.26 19.05 -19.07
C GLU A 478 16.78 18.73 -18.87
N VAL A 479 15.90 19.73 -18.96
CA VAL A 479 14.44 19.54 -18.89
C VAL A 479 13.93 18.73 -20.08
N GLU A 480 14.38 19.02 -21.30
CA GLU A 480 14.03 18.23 -22.48
C GLU A 480 14.56 16.78 -22.37
N ALA A 481 15.77 16.59 -21.81
CA ALA A 481 16.31 15.26 -21.53
C ALA A 481 15.53 14.51 -20.44
N LEU A 482 15.04 15.21 -19.42
CA LEU A 482 14.19 14.65 -18.37
C LEU A 482 12.83 14.26 -18.93
N GLU A 483 12.20 15.11 -19.74
CA GLU A 483 10.94 14.81 -20.42
C GLU A 483 11.07 13.58 -21.32
N GLY A 484 12.19 13.47 -22.06
CA GLY A 484 12.51 12.28 -22.86
C GLY A 484 12.67 11.01 -22.02
N ARG A 485 13.30 11.09 -20.84
CA ARG A 485 13.40 9.96 -19.90
C ARG A 485 12.04 9.58 -19.33
N THR A 486 11.23 10.55 -18.95
CA THR A 486 9.89 10.30 -18.39
C THR A 486 8.95 9.69 -19.42
N LYS A 487 9.00 10.14 -20.68
CA LYS A 487 8.27 9.50 -21.80
C LYS A 487 8.71 8.06 -21.99
N ARG A 488 10.02 7.79 -22.00
CA ARG A 488 10.56 6.43 -22.12
C ARG A 488 10.12 5.52 -20.95
N ILE A 489 10.09 6.04 -19.73
CA ILE A 489 9.59 5.31 -18.55
C ILE A 489 8.08 5.05 -18.68
N GLY A 490 7.31 6.03 -19.15
CA GLY A 490 5.88 5.87 -19.41
C GLY A 490 5.58 4.81 -20.48
N GLU A 491 6.34 4.80 -21.57
CA GLU A 491 6.27 3.76 -22.61
C GLU A 491 6.67 2.39 -22.05
N GLN A 492 7.73 2.31 -21.24
CA GLN A 492 8.13 1.08 -20.56
C GLN A 492 7.06 0.57 -19.60
N MET A 493 6.42 1.45 -18.83
CA MET A 493 5.30 1.10 -17.96
C MET A 493 4.06 0.65 -18.74
N GLN A 494 3.78 1.23 -19.92
CA GLN A 494 2.70 0.76 -20.78
C GLN A 494 2.98 -0.61 -21.42
N THR A 495 4.25 -0.91 -21.70
CA THR A 495 4.65 -2.25 -22.21
C THR A 495 4.74 -3.32 -21.14
N LEU A 496 4.82 -2.93 -19.86
CA LEU A 496 4.72 -3.85 -18.74
C LEU A 496 3.25 -4.25 -18.58
N ASP A 497 2.89 -5.39 -19.15
CA ASP A 497 1.57 -5.99 -19.00
C ASP A 497 1.36 -6.42 -17.54
N ILE A 498 0.73 -5.55 -16.76
CA ILE A 498 0.46 -5.73 -15.33
C ILE A 498 -0.37 -7.01 -15.10
N ASP A 499 -1.16 -7.43 -16.10
CA ASP A 499 -1.94 -8.66 -16.05
C ASP A 499 -1.07 -9.91 -16.24
N SER A 500 -0.02 -9.85 -17.06
CA SER A 500 0.95 -10.96 -17.18
C SER A 500 1.77 -11.11 -15.91
N LEU A 501 2.19 -10.00 -15.30
CA LEU A 501 2.91 -9.99 -14.02
C LEU A 501 2.01 -10.49 -12.88
N GLY A 502 0.74 -10.09 -12.85
CA GLY A 502 -0.26 -10.59 -11.91
C GLY A 502 -0.56 -12.08 -12.08
N ALA A 503 -0.55 -12.59 -13.31
CA ALA A 503 -0.67 -14.01 -13.61
C ALA A 503 0.57 -14.82 -13.21
N GLU A 504 1.78 -14.26 -13.40
CA GLU A 504 3.05 -14.84 -12.96
C GLU A 504 3.12 -14.93 -11.42
N VAL A 505 2.69 -13.88 -10.73
CA VAL A 505 2.62 -13.82 -9.26
C VAL A 505 1.55 -14.79 -8.71
N LYS A 506 0.41 -14.94 -9.40
CA LYS A 506 -0.57 -15.99 -9.06
C LYS A 506 -0.02 -17.40 -9.28
N ARG A 507 0.75 -17.62 -10.35
CA ARG A 507 1.42 -18.91 -10.61
C ARG A 507 2.49 -19.22 -9.56
N SER A 508 3.29 -18.23 -9.16
CA SER A 508 4.31 -18.41 -8.11
C SER A 508 3.67 -18.66 -6.74
N LEU A 509 2.60 -17.94 -6.39
CA LEU A 509 1.82 -18.20 -5.17
C LEU A 509 1.17 -19.58 -5.17
N ALA A 510 0.64 -20.04 -6.31
CA ALA A 510 0.09 -21.39 -6.45
C ALA A 510 1.18 -22.47 -6.33
N SER A 511 2.39 -22.21 -6.81
CA SER A 511 3.52 -23.15 -6.68
C SER A 511 4.06 -23.25 -5.24
N ILE A 512 4.00 -22.15 -4.48
CA ILE A 512 4.42 -22.11 -3.07
C ILE A 512 3.38 -22.80 -2.16
N THR A 513 2.10 -22.73 -2.52
CA THR A 513 1.01 -23.41 -1.78
C THR A 513 0.82 -24.87 -2.18
N ALA A 514 1.53 -25.36 -3.18
CA ALA A 514 1.45 -26.74 -3.69
C ALA A 514 2.70 -27.59 -3.39
N VAL A 515 3.46 -27.24 -2.35
CA VAL A 515 4.51 -28.12 -1.80
C VAL A 515 3.90 -28.85 -0.59
N PRO A 516 3.89 -30.19 -0.57
CA PRO A 516 3.26 -31.01 0.48
C PRO A 516 3.94 -30.90 1.84
#